data_AF-A0A968A619-F1
#
_entry.id   AF-A0A968A619-F1
#
_cell.length_a   1.000
_cell.length_b   1.000
_cell.length_c   1.000
_cell.angle_alpha   90.00
_cell.angle_beta   90.00
_cell.angle_gamma   90.00
#
_symmetry.space_group_name_H-M   'P 1'
#
loop_
_entity.id
_entity.type
_entity.pdbx_description
1 polymer ?
#
loop_
_entity_poly.entity_id
_entity_poly.type
_entity_poly.pdbx_seq_one_letter_code
_entity_poly.pdbx_strand_id
1 'polypeptide(L)'
;MQTASLTLRENYWDDFQVNSEDIDFLYAHLLEVETPLPPEELITVLVEERIKRELKALEDKKLAGGEVYLPKVSYKPGQVLSFPVLEWQQGEVVGVREGKNPNIGEFSVIEVSFDNGETK
;
A
#
# COMPACT_ATOMS: atom_id res chain seq x y z
N MET A 1 9.59 -3.23 -11.77
CA MET A 1 8.32 -3.19 -11.02
C MET A 1 8.65 -2.67 -9.64
N GLN A 2 8.22 -1.45 -9.27
CA GLN A 2 8.46 -0.93 -7.92
C GLN A 2 7.33 -1.47 -7.04
N THR A 3 7.69 -2.32 -6.09
CA THR A 3 6.78 -3.02 -5.19
C THR A 3 6.27 -2.03 -4.15
N ALA A 4 4.95 -1.96 -3.96
CA ALA A 4 4.36 -1.27 -2.82
C ALA A 4 5.04 -1.74 -1.52
N SER A 5 5.33 -0.82 -0.61
CA SER A 5 5.98 -1.13 0.66
C SER A 5 5.04 -1.96 1.54
N LEU A 6 5.36 -3.24 1.70
CA LEU A 6 4.73 -4.15 2.65
C LEU A 6 5.34 -3.95 4.03
N THR A 7 4.56 -4.11 5.10
CA THR A 7 5.12 -4.11 6.46
C THR A 7 5.90 -5.40 6.75
N LEU A 8 5.49 -6.51 6.10
CA LEU A 8 6.17 -7.80 6.10
C LEU A 8 7.46 -7.75 5.25
N ARG A 9 8.53 -7.21 5.85
CA ARG A 9 9.88 -7.17 5.26
C ARG A 9 10.59 -8.53 5.40
N GLU A 10 11.71 -8.72 4.73
CA GLU A 10 12.47 -9.99 4.76
C GLU A 10 12.83 -10.46 6.17
N ASN A 11 13.19 -9.52 7.07
CA ASN A 11 13.57 -9.79 8.46
C ASN A 11 12.40 -9.68 9.46
N TYR A 12 11.16 -9.62 8.98
CA TYR A 12 9.99 -9.39 9.84
C TYR A 12 9.83 -10.47 10.93
N TRP A 13 10.13 -11.72 10.58
CA TRP A 13 9.95 -12.86 11.48
C TRP A 13 11.02 -12.96 12.58
N ASP A 14 12.17 -12.32 12.39
CA ASP A 14 13.29 -12.38 13.34
C ASP A 14 12.95 -11.67 14.66
N ASP A 15 12.22 -10.55 14.56
CA ASP A 15 11.78 -9.73 15.70
C ASP A 15 10.28 -9.89 16.01
N PHE A 16 9.67 -10.98 15.53
CA PHE A 16 8.24 -11.18 15.65
C PHE A 16 7.79 -11.26 17.12
N GLN A 17 6.78 -10.47 17.46
CA GLN A 17 6.10 -10.53 18.74
C GLN A 17 4.60 -10.70 18.53
N VAL A 18 4.03 -11.65 19.26
CA VAL A 18 2.59 -11.86 19.32
C VAL A 18 1.95 -10.66 20.01
N ASN A 19 0.99 -10.03 19.35
CA ASN A 19 0.23 -8.91 19.88
C ASN A 19 -1.18 -9.36 20.34
N SER A 20 -1.96 -8.45 20.94
CA SER A 20 -3.31 -8.77 21.40
C SER A 20 -4.26 -9.13 20.26
N GLU A 21 -4.15 -8.50 19.09
CA GLU A 21 -5.01 -8.78 17.94
C GLU A 21 -4.78 -10.19 17.37
N ASP A 22 -3.56 -10.71 17.48
CA ASP A 22 -3.22 -12.08 17.12
C ASP A 22 -3.90 -13.08 18.06
N ILE A 23 -3.88 -12.79 19.37
CA ILE A 23 -4.53 -13.63 20.38
C ILE A 23 -6.05 -13.61 20.20
N ASP A 24 -6.64 -12.43 19.98
CA ASP A 24 -8.08 -12.29 19.76
C ASP A 24 -8.52 -13.05 18.50
N PHE A 25 -7.72 -12.99 17.44
CA PHE A 25 -7.97 -13.74 16.21
C PHE A 25 -7.89 -15.25 16.42
N LEU A 26 -6.82 -15.74 17.04
CA LEU A 26 -6.67 -17.18 17.31
C LEU A 26 -7.77 -17.69 18.23
N TYR A 27 -8.19 -16.89 19.20
CA TYR A 27 -9.32 -17.20 20.07
C TYR A 27 -10.63 -17.30 19.28
N ALA A 28 -10.93 -16.32 18.43
CA ALA A 28 -12.12 -16.37 17.56
C ALA A 28 -12.09 -17.59 16.63
N HIS A 29 -10.93 -17.88 16.02
CA HIS A 29 -10.77 -19.04 15.16
C HIS A 29 -11.01 -20.36 15.90
N LEU A 30 -10.45 -20.52 17.11
CA LEU A 30 -10.66 -21.70 17.95
C LEU A 30 -12.13 -21.89 18.36
N LEU A 31 -12.87 -20.79 18.57
CA LEU A 31 -14.31 -20.85 18.81
C LEU A 31 -15.07 -21.29 17.56
N GLU A 32 -14.68 -20.83 16.37
CA GLU A 32 -15.32 -21.20 15.11
C GLU A 32 -15.12 -22.68 14.76
N VAL A 33 -13.93 -23.23 15.00
CA VAL A 33 -13.63 -24.65 14.73
C VAL A 33 -14.04 -25.58 15.87
N GLU A 34 -14.46 -25.02 17.02
CA GLU A 34 -14.88 -25.71 18.25
C GLU A 34 -13.91 -26.82 18.73
N THR A 35 -12.66 -26.77 18.29
CA THR A 35 -11.66 -27.82 18.51
C THR A 35 -10.31 -27.20 18.88
N PRO A 36 -9.63 -27.72 19.90
CA PRO A 36 -8.30 -27.27 20.25
C PRO A 36 -7.30 -27.70 19.16
N LEU A 37 -6.52 -26.75 18.66
CA LEU A 37 -5.49 -26.98 17.65
C LEU A 37 -4.09 -27.06 18.28
N PRO A 38 -3.18 -27.88 17.72
CA PRO A 38 -1.79 -27.89 18.15
C PRO A 38 -1.08 -26.58 17.75
N PRO A 39 0.02 -26.22 18.44
CA PRO A 39 0.73 -24.96 18.18
C PRO A 39 1.18 -24.76 16.73
N GLU A 40 1.58 -25.84 16.04
CA GLU A 40 2.04 -25.78 14.64
C GLU A 40 0.93 -25.33 13.68
N GLU A 41 -0.30 -25.80 13.92
CA GLU A 41 -1.48 -25.41 13.15
C GLU A 41 -1.90 -23.98 13.47
N LEU A 42 -1.85 -23.58 14.75
CA LEU A 42 -2.14 -22.21 15.16
C LEU A 42 -1.17 -21.20 14.53
N ILE A 43 0.12 -21.54 14.44
CA ILE A 43 1.11 -20.70 13.76
C ILE A 43 0.76 -20.55 12.27
N THR A 44 0.37 -21.64 11.61
CA THR A 44 -0.02 -21.60 10.19
C THR A 44 -1.20 -20.64 9.97
N VAL A 45 -2.25 -20.79 10.78
CA VAL A 45 -3.44 -19.94 10.73
C VAL A 45 -3.09 -18.47 11.02
N LEU A 46 -2.21 -18.22 11.99
CA LEU A 46 -1.74 -16.87 12.32
C LEU A 46 -0.99 -16.20 11.17
N VAL A 47 -0.06 -16.92 10.54
CA VAL A 47 0.73 -16.41 9.42
C VAL A 47 -0.16 -16.09 8.23
N GLU A 48 -1.10 -16.97 7.90
CA GLU A 48 -2.06 -16.76 6.81
C GLU A 48 -2.93 -15.52 7.03
N GLU A 49 -3.44 -15.33 8.25
CA GLU A 49 -4.22 -14.14 8.59
C GLU A 49 -3.39 -12.87 8.50
N ARG A 50 -2.12 -12.90 8.95
CA ARG A 50 -1.21 -11.75 8.85
C ARG A 50 -1.03 -11.31 7.40
N ILE A 51 -0.80 -12.28 6.51
CA ILE A 51 -0.68 -12.03 5.07
C ILE A 51 -1.98 -11.47 4.51
N LYS A 52 -3.14 -12.04 4.88
CA LYS A 52 -4.45 -11.52 4.47
C LYS A 52 -4.67 -10.08 4.89
N ARG A 53 -4.36 -9.72 6.13
CA ARG A 53 -4.51 -8.35 6.64
C ARG A 53 -3.64 -7.37 5.86
N GLU A 54 -2.40 -7.74 5.57
CA GLU A 54 -1.50 -6.92 4.76
C GLU A 54 -1.99 -6.73 3.33
N LEU A 55 -2.46 -7.79 2.68
CA LEU A 55 -3.04 -7.71 1.34
C LEU A 55 -4.27 -6.82 1.32
N LYS A 56 -5.15 -6.95 2.33
CA LYS A 56 -6.33 -6.11 2.47
C LYS A 56 -5.97 -4.65 2.71
N ALA A 57 -5.01 -4.36 3.59
CA ALA A 57 -4.54 -3.00 3.83
C ALA A 57 -3.95 -2.37 2.56
N LEU A 58 -3.27 -3.16 1.72
CA LEU A 58 -2.75 -2.71 0.43
C LEU A 58 -3.88 -2.45 -0.58
N GLU A 59 -4.92 -3.28 -0.59
CA GLU A 59 -6.11 -3.09 -1.42
C GLU A 59 -6.91 -1.86 -1.00
N ASP A 60 -7.13 -1.66 0.29
CA ASP A 60 -7.82 -0.49 0.83
C ASP A 60 -7.06 0.80 0.46
N LYS A 61 -5.71 0.79 0.53
CA LYS A 61 -4.88 1.91 0.05
C LYS A 61 -5.01 2.17 -1.45
N LYS A 62 -5.17 1.14 -2.27
CA LYS A 62 -5.44 1.29 -3.72
C LYS A 62 -6.82 1.87 -3.99
N LEU A 63 -7.82 1.51 -3.19
CA LEU A 63 -9.21 1.91 -3.35
C LEU A 63 -9.52 3.29 -2.74
N ALA A 64 -8.60 3.86 -1.96
CA ALA A 64 -8.78 5.11 -1.22
C ALA A 64 -9.03 6.36 -2.09
N GLY A 65 -9.04 6.25 -3.41
CA GLY A 65 -9.48 7.30 -4.34
C GLY A 65 -8.32 7.92 -5.13
N GLY A 66 -8.57 8.13 -6.42
CA GLY A 66 -7.61 8.71 -7.36
C GLY A 66 -7.11 7.73 -8.41
N GLU A 67 -6.82 8.22 -9.62
CA GLU A 67 -6.21 7.40 -10.66
C GLU A 67 -4.75 7.10 -10.28
N VAL A 68 -4.29 5.86 -10.46
CA VAL A 68 -2.89 5.51 -10.17
C VAL A 68 -1.97 6.26 -11.13
N TYR A 69 -0.99 6.99 -10.59
CA TYR A 69 0.01 7.70 -11.39
C TYR A 69 0.87 6.72 -12.18
N LEU A 70 0.95 6.95 -13.49
CA LEU A 70 1.76 6.21 -14.45
C LEU A 70 2.55 7.23 -15.28
N PRO A 71 3.90 7.18 -15.27
CA PRO A 71 4.74 8.16 -15.98
C PRO A 71 4.49 8.28 -17.49
N LYS A 72 3.90 7.24 -18.10
CA LYS A 72 3.56 7.19 -19.52
C LYS A 72 2.22 7.86 -19.88
N VAL A 73 1.44 8.28 -18.88
CA VAL A 73 0.11 8.87 -19.05
C VAL A 73 0.21 10.38 -18.86
N SER A 74 -0.54 11.12 -19.67
CA SER A 74 -0.67 12.57 -19.54
C SER A 74 -1.85 12.92 -18.65
N TYR A 75 -1.63 13.87 -17.74
CA TYR A 75 -2.63 14.32 -16.78
C TYR A 75 -3.01 15.78 -17.00
N LYS A 76 -4.12 16.20 -16.40
CA LYS A 76 -4.66 17.57 -16.45
C LYS A 76 -4.79 18.14 -15.04
N PRO A 77 -4.71 19.48 -14.88
CA PRO A 77 -5.03 20.11 -13.60
C PRO A 77 -6.43 19.74 -13.11
N GLY A 78 -6.58 19.51 -11.80
CA GLY A 78 -7.82 19.07 -11.16
C GLY A 78 -8.01 17.56 -11.05
N GLN A 79 -7.07 16.75 -11.58
CA GLN A 79 -7.12 15.29 -11.41
C GLN A 79 -6.49 14.87 -10.08
N VAL A 80 -7.17 14.00 -9.35
CA VAL A 80 -6.64 13.36 -8.14
C VAL A 80 -5.93 12.08 -8.52
N LEU A 81 -4.66 11.97 -8.14
CA LEU A 81 -3.78 10.85 -8.44
C LEU A 81 -3.28 10.19 -7.17
N SER A 82 -3.13 8.87 -7.21
CA SER A 82 -2.46 8.09 -6.16
C SER A 82 -1.06 7.67 -6.63
N PHE A 83 -0.06 7.86 -5.79
CA PHE A 83 1.36 7.64 -6.12
C PHE A 83 1.92 6.41 -5.40
N PRO A 84 2.06 5.24 -6.07
CA PRO A 84 2.54 4.02 -5.40
C PRO A 84 3.96 4.12 -4.84
N VAL A 85 4.82 4.91 -5.50
CA VAL A 85 6.22 5.14 -5.09
C VAL A 85 6.30 6.07 -3.86
N LEU A 86 5.25 6.83 -3.59
CA LEU A 86 5.13 7.73 -2.45
C LEU A 86 4.18 7.13 -1.40
N GLU A 87 4.27 5.83 -1.13
CA GLU A 87 3.45 5.15 -0.11
C GLU A 87 1.94 5.31 -0.32
N TRP A 88 1.49 5.36 -1.58
CA TRP A 88 0.08 5.60 -1.96
C TRP A 88 -0.48 6.96 -1.53
N GLN A 89 0.39 7.96 -1.30
CA GLN A 89 -0.03 9.33 -1.09
C GLN A 89 -0.93 9.80 -2.23
N GLN A 90 -1.99 10.52 -1.87
CA GLN A 90 -2.90 11.17 -2.80
C GLN A 90 -2.50 12.63 -2.99
N GLY A 91 -2.66 13.10 -4.21
CA GLY A 91 -2.49 14.51 -4.51
C GLY A 91 -3.27 14.94 -5.74
N GLU A 92 -3.61 16.22 -5.79
CA GLU A 92 -4.29 16.84 -6.91
C GLU A 92 -3.27 17.50 -7.83
N VAL A 93 -3.39 17.27 -9.13
CA VAL A 93 -2.57 17.96 -10.13
C VAL A 93 -2.97 19.44 -10.14
N VAL A 94 -2.06 20.31 -9.76
CA VAL A 94 -2.25 21.78 -9.76
C VAL A 94 -1.63 22.45 -10.99
N GLY A 95 -0.66 21.79 -11.64
CA GLY A 95 0.04 22.34 -12.80
C GLY A 95 0.52 21.26 -13.76
N VAL A 96 0.64 21.61 -15.04
CA VAL A 96 1.25 20.75 -16.07
C VAL A 96 2.08 21.62 -16.99
N ARG A 97 3.35 21.25 -17.20
CA ARG A 97 4.27 21.93 -18.11
C ARG A 97 4.99 20.94 -19.01
N GLU A 98 5.46 21.40 -20.16
CA GLU A 98 6.28 20.59 -21.04
C GLU A 98 7.68 20.39 -20.45
N GLY A 99 8.13 19.14 -20.46
CA GLY A 99 9.49 18.73 -20.17
C GLY A 99 10.39 19.07 -21.35
N LYS A 100 11.45 19.85 -21.09
CA LYS A 100 12.48 20.15 -22.10
C LYS A 100 13.73 19.33 -21.77
N ASN A 101 13.89 18.20 -22.45
CA ASN A 101 15.13 17.43 -22.41
C ASN A 101 15.59 17.13 -23.84
N PRO A 102 16.78 17.57 -24.28
CA PRO A 102 17.29 17.27 -25.62
C PRO A 102 17.54 15.77 -25.88
N ASN A 103 17.71 14.97 -24.82
CA ASN A 103 18.08 13.55 -24.91
C ASN A 103 16.89 12.60 -24.72
N ILE A 104 15.75 13.11 -24.25
CA ILE A 104 14.54 12.33 -23.96
C ILE A 104 13.43 13.05 -24.72
N GLY A 105 12.68 12.34 -25.57
CA GLY A 105 11.60 12.92 -26.38
C GLY A 105 10.53 13.65 -25.57
N GLU A 106 9.46 14.12 -26.21
CA GLU A 106 8.43 14.92 -25.53
C GLU A 106 7.83 14.20 -24.31
N PHE A 107 7.87 14.87 -23.15
CA PHE A 107 7.21 14.43 -21.92
C PHE A 107 6.62 15.64 -21.18
N SER A 108 5.64 15.39 -20.31
CA SER A 108 5.06 16.42 -19.45
C SER A 108 5.56 16.26 -18.02
N VAL A 109 5.69 17.39 -17.32
CA VAL A 109 5.96 17.46 -15.89
C VAL A 109 4.70 18.00 -15.23
N ILE A 110 4.16 17.23 -14.29
CA ILE A 110 3.01 17.63 -13.48
C ILE A 110 3.51 18.21 -12.16
N GLU A 111 2.76 19.16 -11.62
CA GLU A 111 2.92 19.69 -10.27
C GLU A 111 1.70 19.24 -9.47
N VAL A 112 1.92 18.65 -8.31
CA VAL A 112 0.94 17.92 -7.51
C VAL A 112 0.92 18.48 -6.10
N SER A 113 -0.25 18.88 -5.63
CA SER A 113 -0.50 19.26 -4.24
C SER A 113 -0.98 18.05 -3.45
N PHE A 114 -0.26 17.68 -2.39
CA PHE A 114 -0.58 16.56 -1.51
C PHE A 114 -1.36 17.04 -0.28
N ASP A 115 -2.10 16.11 0.36
CA ASP A 115 -2.94 16.40 1.54
C ASP A 115 -2.14 16.93 2.75
N ASN A 116 -0.83 16.67 2.80
CA ASN A 116 0.07 17.19 3.83
C ASN A 116 0.46 18.66 3.61
N GLY A 117 -0.03 19.32 2.56
CA GLY A 117 0.28 20.69 2.19
C GLY A 117 1.60 20.86 1.44
N GLU A 118 2.31 19.78 1.13
CA GLU A 118 3.48 19.82 0.25
C GLU A 118 3.03 19.86 -1.22
N THR A 119 3.73 20.65 -2.03
CA THR A 119 3.58 20.68 -3.48
C THR A 119 4.87 20.17 -4.13
N LYS A 120 4.77 19.19 -5.03
CA LYS A 120 5.93 18.57 -5.72
C LYS A 120 5.71 18.42 -7.22
#